data_AF-A0A7J2PU55-F1
#
_entry.id   AF-A0A7J2PU55-F1
#
_cell.length_a   1.000
_cell.length_b   1.000
_cell.length_c   1.000
_cell.angle_alpha   90.00
_cell.angle_beta   90.00
_cell.angle_gamma   90.00
#
_symmetry.space_group_name_H-M   'P 1'
#
loop_
_entity.id
_entity.type
_entity.pdbx_description
1 polymer ?
#
loop_
_entity_poly.entity_id
_entity_poly.type
_entity_poly.pdbx_seq_one_letter_code
_entity_poly.pdbx_strand_id
1 'polypeptide(L)'
;MSIVKIKNKKGLEQLQAKLTLRLGRKLTQQETLDYCLILANQNFEEIIQIAMHLPILNPKRAQKIIEERNSLSDIPYNTEVQFNSENDEDIYTL
;
A
#
# COMPACT_ATOMS: atom_id res chain seq x y z
N MET A 1 21.39 -0.05 23.51
CA MET A 1 20.75 0.37 22.23
C MET A 1 20.01 -0.84 21.67
N SER A 2 18.71 -0.73 21.41
CA SER A 2 17.99 -1.78 20.69
C SER A 2 18.42 -1.74 19.21
N ILE A 3 18.61 -2.92 18.62
CA ILE A 3 19.00 -3.04 17.21
C ILE A 3 17.72 -3.18 16.40
N VAL A 4 17.29 -2.09 15.75
CA VAL A 4 16.17 -2.13 14.81
C VAL A 4 16.68 -2.58 13.44
N LYS A 5 16.24 -3.75 12.98
CA LYS A 5 16.62 -4.28 11.65
C LYS A 5 15.78 -3.60 10.57
N ILE A 6 16.38 -2.66 9.84
CA ILE A 6 15.73 -1.95 8.73
C ILE A 6 16.00 -2.69 7.42
N LYS A 7 14.94 -3.14 6.74
CA LYS A 7 15.05 -3.79 5.42
C LYS A 7 15.56 -2.83 4.34
N ASN A 8 15.09 -1.58 4.35
CA ASN A 8 15.46 -0.56 3.35
C ASN A 8 16.60 0.35 3.85
N LYS A 9 17.79 -0.22 4.03
CA LYS A 9 18.98 0.53 4.52
C LYS A 9 19.39 1.67 3.59
N LYS A 10 19.30 1.45 2.26
CA LYS A 10 19.65 2.45 1.24
C LYS A 10 18.79 3.71 1.34
N GLY A 11 17.49 3.56 1.59
CA GLY A 11 16.57 4.69 1.78
C GLY A 11 16.94 5.54 2.99
N LEU A 12 17.31 4.90 4.11
CA LEU A 12 17.75 5.61 5.31
C LEU A 12 19.04 6.40 5.08
N GLU A 13 20.03 5.82 4.40
CA GLU A 13 21.30 6.50 4.08
C GLU A 13 21.07 7.71 3.16
N GLN A 14 20.18 7.59 2.17
CA GLN A 14 19.81 8.70 1.30
C GLN A 14 19.12 9.82 2.07
N LEU A 15 18.21 9.49 2.99
CA LEU A 15 17.53 10.47 3.81
C LEU A 15 18.52 11.20 4.74
N GLN A 16 19.40 10.45 5.40
CA GLN A 16 20.46 10.98 6.25
C GLN A 16 21.38 11.94 5.48
N ALA A 17 21.76 11.60 4.23
CA ALA A 17 22.56 12.47 3.38
C ALA A 17 21.83 13.77 3.04
N LYS A 18 20.55 13.69 2.65
CA LYS A 18 19.73 14.88 2.35
C LYS A 18 19.60 15.80 3.58
N LEU A 19 19.35 15.23 4.75
CA LEU A 19 19.25 16.00 5.99
C LEU A 19 20.60 16.62 6.37
N THR A 20 21.70 15.88 6.22
CA THR A 20 23.06 16.38 6.48
C THR A 20 23.39 17.58 5.58
N LEU A 21 23.07 17.50 4.29
CA LEU A 21 23.28 18.60 3.34
C LEU A 21 22.46 19.85 3.69
N ARG A 22 21.27 19.68 4.26
CA ARG A 22 20.39 20.79 4.63
C ARG A 22 20.73 21.39 5.99
N LEU A 23 21.10 20.57 6.97
CA LEU A 23 21.38 21.00 8.34
C LEU A 23 22.85 21.39 8.56
N GLY A 24 23.75 21.08 7.61
CA GLY A 24 25.18 21.38 7.72
C GLY A 24 25.92 20.56 8.78
N ARG A 25 25.28 19.56 9.38
CA ARG A 25 25.88 18.65 10.38
C ARG A 25 25.58 17.20 10.03
N LYS A 26 26.53 16.31 10.31
CA LYS A 26 26.34 14.86 10.14
C LYS A 26 25.38 14.35 11.22
N LEU A 27 24.19 13.92 10.81
CA LEU A 27 23.25 13.24 11.69
C LEU A 27 23.66 11.78 11.88
N THR A 28 23.33 11.22 13.04
CA THR A 28 23.37 9.77 13.25
C THR A 28 22.14 9.09 12.65
N GLN A 29 22.22 7.77 12.43
CA GLN A 29 21.06 6.99 11.98
C GLN A 29 19.93 7.02 13.01
N GLN A 30 20.26 7.06 14.31
CA GLN A 30 19.29 7.13 15.39
C GLN A 30 18.55 8.47 15.38
N GLU A 31 19.26 9.60 15.34
CA GLU A 31 18.62 10.93 15.23
C GLU A 31 17.73 11.03 13.99
N THR A 32 18.17 10.44 12.87
CA THR A 32 17.36 10.42 11.64
C THR A 32 16.05 9.68 11.86
N LEU A 33 16.08 8.52 12.53
CA LEU A 33 14.88 7.75 12.86
C LEU A 33 13.99 8.46 13.88
N ASP A 34 14.57 9.14 14.87
CA ASP A 34 13.80 9.88 15.86
C ASP A 34 12.99 11.00 15.20
N TYR A 35 13.60 11.75 14.27
CA TYR A 35 12.87 12.75 13.50
C TYR A 35 11.79 12.13 12.59
N CYS A 36 12.08 10.99 11.99
CA CYS A 36 11.07 10.24 11.23
C CYS A 36 9.90 9.82 12.10
N LEU A 37 10.13 9.37 13.34
CA LEU A 37 9.07 8.99 14.28
C LEU A 37 8.23 10.21 14.70
N ILE A 38 8.84 11.37 14.90
CA ILE A 38 8.10 12.60 15.20
C ILE A 38 7.19 12.98 14.02
N LEU A 39 7.74 13.01 12.80
CA LEU A 39 6.97 13.32 11.59
C LEU A 39 5.87 12.27 11.32
N ALA A 40 6.19 11.01 11.57
CA ALA A 40 5.28 9.89 11.43
C ALA A 40 4.06 10.02 12.34
N ASN A 41 4.28 10.35 13.62
CA ASN A 41 3.19 10.55 14.57
C ASN A 41 2.30 11.73 14.19
N GLN A 42 2.85 12.77 13.56
CA GLN A 42 2.07 13.91 13.06
C GLN A 42 1.21 13.53 11.84
N ASN A 43 1.63 12.55 11.05
CA ASN A 43 0.97 12.10 9.82
C ASN A 43 0.50 10.65 9.93
N PHE A 44 -0.10 10.30 11.08
CA PHE A 44 -0.46 8.93 11.42
C PHE A 44 -1.35 8.26 10.36
N GLU A 45 -2.35 8.98 9.84
CA GLU A 45 -3.27 8.46 8.81
C GLU A 45 -2.54 8.07 7.52
N GLU A 46 -1.50 8.81 7.11
CA GLU A 46 -0.71 8.46 5.92
C GLU A 46 0.08 7.17 6.14
N ILE A 47 0.55 6.92 7.37
CA ILE A 47 1.22 5.67 7.73
C ILE A 47 0.25 4.50 7.66
N ILE A 48 -0.98 4.68 8.14
CA ILE A 48 -2.01 3.66 8.04
C ILE A 48 -2.26 3.32 6.56
N GLN A 49 -2.33 4.31 5.68
CA GLN A 49 -2.48 4.08 4.24
C GLN A 49 -1.31 3.28 3.64
N ILE A 50 -0.07 3.61 4.03
CA ILE A 50 1.14 2.91 3.57
C ILE A 50 1.18 1.47 4.13
N ALA A 51 0.86 1.29 5.41
CA ALA A 51 0.96 0.00 6.09
C ALA A 51 -0.13 -0.97 5.65
N MET A 52 -1.37 -0.50 5.54
CA MET A 52 -2.51 -1.39 5.33
C MET A 52 -2.63 -1.92 3.89
N HIS A 53 -1.84 -1.43 2.92
CA HIS A 53 -2.02 -1.75 1.48
C HIS A 53 -3.50 -1.65 1.03
N LEU A 54 -4.32 -0.90 1.76
CA LEU A 54 -5.76 -0.91 1.55
C LEU A 54 -6.05 -0.07 0.32
N PRO A 55 -6.81 -0.59 -0.66
CA PRO A 55 -7.28 0.23 -1.75
C PRO A 55 -8.22 1.29 -1.15
N ILE A 56 -7.73 2.52 -1.05
CA ILE A 56 -8.56 3.66 -0.62
C ILE A 56 -9.68 3.81 -1.64
N LEU A 57 -10.93 3.73 -1.18
CA LEU A 57 -12.11 3.99 -1.98
C LEU A 57 -12.25 5.50 -2.16
N ASN A 58 -11.57 6.03 -3.17
CA ASN A 58 -11.78 7.41 -3.57
C ASN A 58 -13.05 7.54 -4.43
N PRO A 59 -13.69 8.73 -4.51
CA PRO A 59 -14.92 8.91 -5.28
C PRO A 59 -14.78 8.47 -6.75
N LYS A 60 -13.59 8.69 -7.37
CA LYS A 60 -13.30 8.25 -8.73
C LYS A 60 -13.31 6.72 -8.89
N ARG A 61 -12.77 5.99 -7.92
CA ARG A 61 -12.74 4.53 -7.87
C ARG A 61 -14.14 3.98 -7.60
N ALA A 62 -14.89 4.62 -6.71
CA ALA A 62 -16.29 4.27 -6.46
C ALA A 62 -17.12 4.42 -7.75
N GLN A 63 -16.96 5.54 -8.46
CA GLN A 63 -17.63 5.77 -9.75
C GLN A 63 -17.26 4.71 -10.79
N LYS A 64 -15.96 4.38 -10.91
CA LYS A 64 -15.48 3.34 -11.82
C LYS A 64 -16.09 1.97 -11.50
N ILE A 65 -16.17 1.59 -10.22
CA ILE A 65 -16.80 0.32 -9.80
C ILE A 65 -18.29 0.30 -10.16
N ILE A 66 -19.00 1.43 -10.00
CA ILE A 66 -20.42 1.55 -10.36
C ILE A 66 -20.59 1.46 -11.88
N GLU A 67 -19.75 2.12 -12.66
CA GLU A 67 -19.77 2.06 -14.12
C GLU A 67 -19.49 0.64 -14.63
N GLU A 68 -18.47 -0.03 -14.09
CA GLU A 68 -18.14 -1.43 -14.41
C GLU A 68 -19.32 -2.34 -14.07
N ARG A 69 -19.92 -2.20 -12.88
CA ARG A 69 -21.11 -2.96 -12.48
C ARG A 69 -22.27 -2.75 -13.44
N ASN A 70 -22.55 -1.51 -13.82
CA ASN A 70 -23.66 -1.19 -14.74
C ASN A 70 -23.38 -1.69 -16.16
N SER A 71 -22.12 -1.73 -16.60
CA SER A 71 -21.75 -2.28 -17.90
C SER A 71 -21.87 -3.81 -17.95
N LEU A 72 -21.73 -4.47 -16.79
CA LEU A 72 -21.77 -5.92 -16.64
C LEU A 72 -23.09 -6.42 -16.02
N SER A 73 -24.11 -5.56 -15.91
CA SER A 73 -25.38 -5.95 -15.26
C SER A 73 -26.28 -6.80 -16.15
N ASP A 74 -26.06 -6.79 -17.47
CA ASP A 74 -26.91 -7.44 -18.47
C ASP A 74 -26.12 -8.38 -19.39
N ILE A 75 -24.98 -8.90 -18.90
CA ILE A 75 -24.23 -9.92 -19.63
C ILE A 75 -24.76 -11.31 -19.26
N PRO A 76 -25.11 -12.15 -20.25
CA PRO A 76 -25.49 -13.52 -19.98
C PRO A 76 -24.32 -14.28 -19.37
N TYR A 77 -24.62 -15.15 -18.40
CA TYR A 77 -23.62 -16.02 -17.78
C TYR A 77 -23.01 -16.94 -18.85
N ASN A 78 -21.68 -16.89 -18.99
CA ASN A 78 -20.99 -17.73 -19.97
C ASN A 78 -20.76 -19.13 -19.39
N THR A 79 -21.51 -20.10 -19.90
CA THR A 79 -21.43 -21.51 -19.49
C THR A 79 -20.26 -22.28 -20.10
N GLU A 80 -19.48 -21.67 -21.00
CA GLU A 80 -18.34 -22.31 -21.67
C GLU A 80 -16.99 -21.99 -20.99
N VAL A 81 -17.01 -21.30 -19.84
CA VAL A 81 -15.79 -20.96 -19.09
C VAL A 81 -15.23 -22.23 -18.43
N GLN A 82 -14.01 -22.61 -18.82
CA GLN A 82 -13.29 -23.69 -18.16
C GLN A 82 -12.63 -23.17 -16.88
N PHE A 83 -12.98 -23.77 -15.75
CA PHE A 83 -12.34 -23.47 -14.47
C PHE A 83 -11.08 -24.33 -14.34
N ASN A 84 -10.02 -23.78 -13.75
CA ASN A 84 -8.75 -24.51 -13.59
C ASN A 84 -8.82 -25.64 -12.53
N SER A 85 -9.92 -25.75 -11.80
CA SER A 85 -10.14 -26.65 -10.66
C SER A 85 -11.52 -27.29 -10.81
N GLU A 86 -11.59 -28.63 -10.79
CA GLU A 86 -12.86 -29.38 -10.93
C GLU A 86 -13.86 -29.03 -9.82
N ASN A 87 -13.37 -28.71 -8.62
CA ASN A 87 -14.24 -28.33 -7.49
C ASN A 87 -14.87 -26.93 -7.65
N ASP A 88 -14.34 -26.11 -8.57
CA ASP A 88 -14.85 -24.76 -8.79
C ASP A 88 -16.06 -24.78 -9.73
N GLU A 89 -16.18 -25.81 -10.59
CA GLU A 89 -17.34 -26.00 -11.48
C GLU A 89 -18.63 -26.26 -10.68
N ASP A 90 -18.54 -27.04 -9.61
CA ASP A 90 -19.67 -27.40 -8.74
C ASP A 90 -20.28 -26.20 -7.98
N ILE A 91 -19.51 -25.13 -7.77
CA ILE A 91 -19.97 -23.93 -7.04
C ILE A 91 -21.00 -23.13 -7.87
N TYR A 92 -20.93 -23.23 -9.20
CA TYR A 92 -21.69 -22.38 -10.12
C TYR A 92 -22.68 -23.15 -11.01
N THR A 93 -22.85 -24.47 -10.82
CA THR A 93 -23.71 -25.34 -11.66
C THR A 93 -24.98 -25.88 -10.96
N LEU A 94 -25.42 -25.29 -9.84
CA LEU A 94 -26.67 -25.65 -9.14
C LEU A 94 -27.95 -25.32 -9.91
#